data_AF-A0A7C4BFB2-F1
#
_entry.id   AF-A0A7C4BFB2-F1
#
_cell.length_a   1.000
_cell.length_b   1.000
_cell.length_c   1.000
_cell.angle_alpha   90.00
_cell.angle_beta   90.00
_cell.angle_gamma   90.00
#
_symmetry.space_group_name_H-M   'P 1'
#
loop_
_entity.id
_entity.type
_entity.pdbx_description
1 polymer ?
#
loop_
_entity_poly.entity_id
_entity_poly.type
_entity_poly.pdbx_seq_one_letter_code
_entity_poly.pdbx_strand_id
1 'polypeptide(L)' 'MKKIGNLIWHVHLHDNLGQKDDHLVPGEGKLRLSPLLECLKEMGYSSLVVAELWNPKDPWGTARRGRKALGRLF' A
#
# COMPACT_ATOMS: atom_id res chain seq x y z
N MET A 1 1.42 -6.69 -13.59
CA MET A 1 2.24 -5.47 -13.50
C MET A 1 3.34 -5.38 -14.55
N LYS A 2 4.15 -6.43 -14.78
CA LYS A 2 5.30 -6.40 -15.73
C LYS A 2 5.01 -5.82 -17.13
N LYS A 3 3.81 -6.00 -17.70
CA LYS A 3 3.43 -5.47 -19.02
C LYS A 3 3.22 -3.95 -19.07
N ILE A 4 2.88 -3.33 -17.95
CA ILE A 4 2.55 -1.90 -17.87
C ILE A 4 3.51 -1.14 -16.95
N GLY A 5 4.59 -1.79 -16.52
CA GLY A 5 5.44 -1.27 -15.44
C GLY A 5 6.00 0.11 -15.70
N ASN A 6 6.41 0.36 -16.95
CA ASN A 6 6.95 1.65 -17.40
C ASN A 6 5.89 2.78 -17.48
N LEU A 7 4.61 2.45 -17.28
CA LEU A 7 3.49 3.41 -17.29
C LEU A 7 2.97 3.70 -15.88
N ILE A 8 3.46 2.99 -14.85
CA ILE A 8 3.03 3.21 -13.47
C ILE A 8 3.76 4.43 -12.92
N TRP A 9 3.00 5.51 -12.68
CA TRP A 9 3.56 6.75 -12.13
C TRP A 9 3.42 6.83 -10.61
N HIS A 10 2.26 6.44 -10.08
CA HIS A 10 1.95 6.45 -8.65
C HIS A 10 1.33 5.12 -8.23
N VAL A 11 1.63 4.69 -7.02
CA VAL A 11 1.00 3.53 -6.39
C VAL A 11 0.27 3.99 -5.14
N HIS A 12 -1.05 3.85 -5.13
CA HIS A 12 -1.82 3.99 -3.90
C HIS A 12 -1.87 2.63 -3.20
N LEU A 13 -1.56 2.61 -1.91
CA LEU A 13 -1.42 1.40 -1.14
C LEU A 13 -2.29 1.45 0.12
N HIS A 14 -3.13 0.43 0.25
CA HIS A 14 -3.91 0.13 1.44
C HIS A 14 -4.11 -1.39 1.52
N ASP A 15 -4.69 -1.84 2.63
CA ASP A 15 -5.11 -3.23 2.83
C ASP A 15 -6.63 -3.34 2.81
N ASN A 16 -7.15 -4.56 2.71
CA ASN A 16 -8.58 -4.85 2.86
C ASN A 16 -8.82 -6.29 3.33
N LEU A 17 -10.07 -6.62 3.64
CA LEU A 17 -10.47 -7.95 4.12
C LEU A 17 -10.85 -8.93 3.00
N GLY A 18 -10.64 -8.56 1.73
CA GLY A 18 -10.94 -9.37 0.56
C GLY A 18 -12.39 -9.34 0.09
N GLN A 19 -13.23 -8.47 0.67
CA GLN A 19 -14.66 -8.37 0.32
C GLN A 19 -15.03 -7.02 -0.31
N LYS A 20 -14.44 -5.94 0.20
CA LYS A 20 -14.69 -4.58 -0.26
C LYS A 20 -13.41 -3.75 -0.14
N ASP A 21 -13.49 -2.51 -0.59
CA ASP A 21 -12.42 -1.55 -0.43
C ASP A 21 -12.45 -0.92 0.97
N ASP A 22 -11.67 -1.49 1.91
CA ASP A 22 -11.71 -1.11 3.32
C ASP A 22 -10.73 0.03 3.68
N HIS A 23 -9.77 0.35 2.81
CA HIS A 23 -8.72 1.36 3.05
C HIS A 23 -7.95 1.19 4.39
N LEU A 24 -7.65 -0.06 4.76
CA LEU A 24 -6.98 -0.38 6.02
C LEU A 24 -5.48 -0.11 5.93
N VAL A 25 -4.84 0.05 7.10
CA VAL A 25 -3.37 0.10 7.18
C VAL A 25 -2.79 -1.22 6.69
N PRO A 26 -1.72 -1.22 5.86
CA PRO A 26 -1.00 -2.44 5.50
C PRO A 26 -0.67 -3.33 6.71
N GLY A 27 -1.18 -4.57 6.69
CA GLY A 27 -1.04 -5.54 7.77
C GLY A 27 -2.22 -5.60 8.76
N GLU A 28 -3.19 -4.69 8.66
CA GLU A 28 -4.47 -4.78 9.39
C GLU A 28 -5.55 -5.53 8.58
N GLY A 29 -5.29 -5.83 7.30
CA GLY A 29 -6.18 -6.59 6.43
C GLY A 29 -5.68 -8.02 6.15
N LYS A 30 -5.99 -8.53 4.96
CA LYS A 30 -5.70 -9.89 4.51
C LYS A 30 -4.91 -9.93 3.20
N LEU A 31 -4.58 -8.79 2.60
CA LEU A 31 -3.82 -8.77 1.36
C LEU A 31 -2.39 -9.29 1.62
N ARG A 32 -1.96 -10.22 0.78
CA ARG A 32 -0.55 -10.63 0.73
C ARG A 32 0.22 -9.60 -0.10
N LEU A 33 0.81 -8.61 0.56
CA LEU A 33 1.50 -7.50 -0.11
C LEU A 33 2.92 -7.85 -0.59
N SER A 34 3.57 -8.90 -0.07
CA SER A 34 4.95 -9.25 -0.45
C SER A 34 5.13 -9.45 -1.97
N PRO A 35 4.28 -10.19 -2.69
CA PRO A 35 4.43 -10.35 -4.14
C PRO A 35 4.28 -9.04 -4.93
N LEU A 36 3.47 -8.09 -4.42
CA LEU A 36 3.36 -6.75 -5.00
C LEU A 36 4.69 -6.00 -4.86
N LEU A 37 5.26 -5.98 -3.65
CA LEU A 37 6.51 -5.28 -3.35
C LEU A 37 7.68 -5.86 -4.14
N GLU A 38 7.77 -7.18 -4.22
CA GLU A 38 8.75 -7.89 -5.05
C GLU A 38 8.63 -7.47 -6.51
N CYS A 39 7.42 -7.43 -7.07
CA CYS A 39 7.21 -7.01 -8.45
C CYS A 39 7.59 -5.54 -8.69
N LEU A 40 7.28 -4.63 -7.76
CA LEU A 40 7.67 -3.23 -7.85
C LEU A 40 9.21 -3.09 -7.85
N LYS A 41 9.88 -3.85 -6.98
CA LYS A 41 11.35 -3.89 -6.90
C LYS A 41 11.98 -4.45 -8.18
N GLU A 42 11.48 -5.58 -8.69
CA GLU A 42 11.96 -6.19 -9.95
C GLU A 42 11.82 -5.25 -11.15
N MET A 43 10.80 -4.40 -11.15
CA MET A 43 10.57 -3.40 -12.21
C MET A 43 11.43 -2.13 -12.05
N GLY A 44 12.21 -2.00 -10.97
CA GLY A 44 12.95 -0.78 -10.68
C GLY A 44 12.06 0.42 -10.35
N TYR A 45 10.84 0.17 -9.85
CA TYR A 45 9.92 1.25 -9.49
C TYR A 45 10.53 2.10 -8.37
N SER A 46 10.69 3.39 -8.64
CA SER A 46 11.36 4.37 -7.76
C SER A 46 10.55 5.66 -7.59
N SER A 47 9.26 5.62 -7.96
CA SER A 47 8.34 6.76 -7.85
C SER A 47 7.50 6.69 -6.56
N LEU A 48 6.46 7.52 -6.48
CA LEU A 48 5.68 7.78 -5.27
C LEU A 48 4.72 6.63 -4.91
N VAL A 49 4.84 6.16 -3.66
CA VAL A 49 3.84 5.34 -2.98
C VAL A 49 3.03 6.21 -2.01
N VAL A 50 1.71 6.21 -2.18
CA VAL A 50 0.77 6.97 -1.34
C VAL A 50 0.03 6.00 -0.43
N ALA A 51 0.02 6.26 0.88
CA ALA A 51 -0.82 5.52 1.80
C ALA A 51 -2.27 6.01 1.69
N GLU A 52 -3.16 5.19 1.14
CA GLU A 52 -4.57 5.55 0.90
C GLU A 52 -5.46 4.99 2.02
N LEU A 53 -5.45 5.66 3.17
CA LEU A 53 -6.03 5.15 4.41
C LEU A 53 -7.29 5.91 4.81
N TRP A 54 -8.28 5.21 5.34
CA TRP A 54 -9.53 5.83 5.78
C TRP A 54 -9.97 5.36 7.18
N ASN A 55 -9.95 6.29 8.12
CA ASN A 55 -10.61 6.12 9.41
C ASN A 55 -10.95 7.49 10.00
N PRO A 56 -12.16 8.03 9.75
CA PRO A 56 -12.53 9.37 10.18
C PRO A 56 -12.65 9.50 11.70
N LYS A 57 -12.77 8.38 12.43
CA LYS A 57 -12.81 8.37 13.90
C LYS A 57 -11.41 8.50 14.53
N ASP A 58 -10.36 8.11 13.81
CA ASP A 58 -8.97 8.19 14.26
C ASP A 58 -8.02 8.46 13.07
N PRO A 59 -8.06 9.68 12.48
CA PRO A 59 -7.23 10.00 11.31
C PRO A 59 -5.74 10.03 11.67
N TRP A 60 -5.38 10.58 12.83
CA TRP A 60 -3.99 10.75 13.25
C TRP A 60 -3.33 9.43 13.66
N GLY A 61 -4.03 8.58 14.42
CA GLY A 61 -3.53 7.26 14.77
C GLY A 61 -3.38 6.39 13.53
N THR A 62 -4.33 6.46 12.61
CA THR A 62 -4.27 5.75 11.33
C THR A 62 -3.10 6.22 10.47
N ALA A 63 -2.85 7.53 10.36
CA ALA A 63 -1.68 8.06 9.66
C ALA A 63 -0.35 7.59 10.29
N ARG A 64 -0.25 7.59 11.63
CA ARG A 64 0.94 7.10 12.34
C ARG A 64 1.19 5.61 12.11
N ARG A 65 0.14 4.78 12.18
CA ARG A 65 0.23 3.34 11.91
C ARG A 65 0.60 3.09 10.44
N GLY A 66 -0.01 3.83 9.51
CA GLY A 66 0.32 3.86 8.09
C GLY A 66 1.80 4.10 7.83
N ARG A 67 2.34 5.22 8.34
CA ARG A 67 3.76 5.55 8.19
C ARG A 67 4.68 4.44 8.72
N LYS A 68 4.34 3.86 9.88
CA LYS A 68 5.12 2.76 10.48
C LYS A 68 5.04 1.49 9.64
N ALA A 69 3.87 1.17 9.09
CA ALA A 69 3.68 0.01 8.24
C ALA A 69 4.45 0.16 6.93
N LEU A 70 4.30 1.28 6.22
CA LEU A 70 5.00 1.52 4.96
C LEU A 70 6.53 1.51 5.14
N GLY A 71 7.06 2.10 6.21
CA GLY A 71 8.50 2.06 6.50
C GLY A 71 9.05 0.68 6.90
N ARG A 72 8.21 -0.36 6.97
CA ARG A 72 8.65 -1.76 7.09
C ARG A 72 8.59 -2.50 5.75
N LEU A 73 7.86 -1.95 4.77
CA LEU A 73 7.66 -2.56 3.46
C LEU A 73 8.68 -2.05 2.43
N PHE A 74 9.20 -0.84 2.64
CA PHE A 74 10.22 -0.15 1.84
C PHE A 74 11.39 0.25 2.75
#